data_AF-A0A9D6FWG9-F1
#
_entry.id   AF-A0A9D6FWG9-F1
#
_cell.length_a   1.000
_cell.length_b   1.000
_cell.length_c   1.000
_cell.angle_alpha   90.00
_cell.angle_beta   90.00
_cell.angle_gamma   90.00
#
_symmetry.space_group_name_H-M   'P 1'
#
loop_
_entity.id
_entity.type
_entity.pdbx_description
1 polymer ?
#
loop_
_entity_poly.entity_id
_entity_poly.type
_entity_poly.pdbx_seq_one_letter_code
_entity_poly.pdbx_strand_id
1 'polypeptide(L)'
;MAAKSTKKRARDNGRPVVIVESPAKAKTINKILGSGFVVKACFGHVRDLPPRAFGIDVDHDFAPTYRTIRGKAKVLTDLRGATRSASEVFLAPDPDREGEAIAWHLVQALRIPDGKARRVTFNEITRKGVLDAFHRPGEISMDRVNAQQARRFLDRIVGYKLSPLLWKKVGRGLSAGRVQSVAVRLLVEREREILAFKPEEYWTVTARLAKSEGPEFAAELAKVDGREPALKAGDESRKLVEELAKETYAVADVQQKERIEPAPPPFTTSLLQQQASIRHHFSAARTMRIAQGLYEGIRLGDEGEIGLITYMRTDSFRVADEALVECRDYIRQRFGERYLPETAILRAKRKGMQEAHEAIRPTSVARTPDEIRAFLTDDQYKLYRLIWNRFVASQMKAAEYRLTEAQIRAGRGLFVAKGRELRFDGYTAVLGHKSKEDSPLTRAEPAQSGLGAGGADDVPSSARVKGEQILPALAAGETLLLRDLLPTQHFTEPPPRYTEASLVR
;
A
#
# COMPACT_ATOMS: atom_id res chain seq x y z
N MET A 1 25.01 -21.33 -38.26
CA MET A 1 23.96 -20.49 -37.61
C MET A 1 22.97 -19.84 -38.59
N ALA A 2 23.37 -19.47 -39.80
CA ALA A 2 22.48 -18.83 -40.79
C ALA A 2 21.27 -19.68 -41.22
N ALA A 3 21.43 -21.00 -41.40
CA ALA A 3 20.36 -21.90 -41.86
C ALA A 3 19.22 -22.14 -40.84
N LYS A 4 19.50 -22.03 -39.53
CA LYS A 4 18.47 -22.07 -38.47
C LYS A 4 17.68 -20.76 -38.38
N SER A 5 18.31 -19.63 -38.71
CA SER A 5 17.70 -18.29 -38.75
C SER A 5 16.72 -18.16 -39.92
N THR A 6 17.06 -18.69 -41.09
CA THR A 6 16.20 -18.66 -42.29
C THR A 6 14.98 -19.59 -42.17
N LYS A 7 15.11 -20.80 -41.60
CA LYS A 7 13.95 -21.68 -41.33
C LYS A 7 12.96 -21.09 -40.31
N LYS A 8 13.45 -20.33 -39.31
CA LYS A 8 12.60 -19.67 -38.31
C LYS A 8 11.82 -18.49 -38.92
N ARG A 9 12.48 -17.69 -39.77
CA ARG A 9 11.83 -16.59 -40.52
C ARG A 9 10.74 -17.07 -41.47
N ALA A 10 10.92 -18.21 -42.14
CA ALA A 10 9.90 -18.78 -43.03
C ALA A 10 8.62 -19.24 -42.30
N ARG A 11 8.74 -19.72 -41.05
CA ARG A 11 7.60 -20.13 -40.19
C ARG A 11 6.84 -18.96 -39.55
N ASP A 12 7.43 -17.77 -39.50
CA ASP A 12 6.83 -16.58 -38.88
C ASP A 12 5.98 -15.75 -39.88
N ASN A 13 6.02 -16.05 -41.18
CA ASN A 13 5.29 -15.31 -42.21
C ASN A 13 3.77 -15.43 -42.04
N GLY A 14 3.06 -14.30 -41.97
CA GLY A 14 1.60 -14.23 -41.88
C GLY A 14 1.01 -14.42 -40.48
N ARG A 15 1.80 -14.79 -39.46
CA ARG A 15 1.29 -14.93 -38.08
C ARG A 15 1.09 -13.56 -37.42
N PRO A 16 0.05 -13.39 -36.57
CA PRO A 16 -0.10 -12.17 -35.80
C PRO A 16 1.08 -11.96 -34.84
N VAL A 17 1.49 -10.70 -34.68
CA VAL A 17 2.56 -10.30 -33.78
C VAL A 17 1.97 -9.62 -32.55
N VAL A 18 2.44 -10.03 -31.36
CA VAL A 18 2.07 -9.40 -30.09
C VAL A 18 3.27 -8.63 -29.55
N ILE A 19 3.10 -7.36 -29.21
CA ILE A 19 4.14 -6.51 -28.62
C ILE A 19 3.76 -6.13 -27.19
N VAL A 20 4.65 -6.42 -26.24
CA VAL A 20 4.49 -6.12 -24.80
C VAL A 20 5.70 -5.35 -24.26
N GLU A 21 5.63 -4.78 -23.06
CA GLU A 21 6.74 -3.97 -22.53
C GLU A 21 7.96 -4.78 -22.13
N SER A 22 7.80 -5.92 -21.46
CA SER A 22 8.90 -6.61 -20.79
C SER A 22 9.10 -8.04 -21.31
N PRO A 23 10.34 -8.57 -21.20
CA PRO A 23 10.62 -9.96 -21.56
C PRO A 23 9.87 -11.00 -20.71
N ALA A 24 9.66 -10.73 -19.41
CA ALA A 24 8.93 -11.63 -18.53
C ALA A 24 7.47 -11.76 -18.98
N LYS A 25 6.79 -10.63 -19.16
CA LYS A 25 5.43 -10.56 -19.72
C LYS A 25 5.33 -11.26 -21.08
N ALA A 26 6.34 -11.09 -21.96
CA ALA A 26 6.37 -11.76 -23.26
C ALA A 26 6.43 -13.30 -23.12
N LYS A 27 7.19 -13.81 -22.15
CA LYS A 27 7.35 -15.24 -21.92
C LYS A 27 6.05 -15.87 -21.39
N THR A 28 5.43 -15.23 -20.40
CA THR A 28 4.13 -15.64 -19.83
C THR A 28 3.03 -15.66 -20.89
N ILE A 29 2.87 -14.58 -21.66
CA ILE A 29 1.83 -14.47 -22.70
C ILE A 29 2.08 -15.46 -23.85
N ASN A 30 3.35 -15.67 -24.25
CA ASN A 30 3.68 -16.65 -25.27
C ASN A 30 3.32 -18.07 -24.86
N LYS A 31 3.43 -18.41 -23.56
CA LYS A 31 3.01 -19.72 -23.04
C LYS A 31 1.49 -19.91 -23.11
N ILE A 32 0.73 -18.84 -22.93
CA ILE A 32 -0.74 -18.85 -22.98
C ILE A 32 -1.25 -18.91 -24.43
N LEU A 33 -0.75 -18.04 -25.31
CA LEU A 33 -1.21 -17.92 -26.69
C LEU A 33 -0.68 -19.04 -27.60
N GLY A 34 0.45 -19.65 -27.24
CA GLY A 34 1.05 -20.75 -28.01
C GLY A 34 1.67 -20.32 -29.34
N SER A 35 1.85 -21.29 -30.24
CA SER A 35 2.60 -21.11 -31.50
C SER A 35 1.86 -20.29 -32.57
N GLY A 36 0.57 -20.02 -32.38
CA GLY A 36 -0.24 -19.21 -33.31
C GLY A 36 0.22 -17.75 -33.39
N PHE A 37 0.92 -17.26 -32.38
CA PHE A 37 1.36 -15.87 -32.27
C PHE A 37 2.88 -15.75 -32.22
N VAL A 38 3.39 -14.58 -32.61
CA VAL A 38 4.78 -14.19 -32.40
C VAL A 38 4.82 -13.09 -31.34
N VAL A 39 5.21 -13.44 -30.12
CA VAL A 39 5.29 -12.48 -29.00
C VAL A 39 6.68 -11.84 -28.91
N LYS A 40 6.74 -10.52 -28.79
CA LYS A 40 7.97 -9.70 -28.72
C LYS A 40 7.88 -8.64 -27.62
N ALA A 41 9.02 -8.31 -27.03
CA ALA A 41 9.13 -7.23 -26.04
C ALA A 41 9.71 -5.95 -26.66
N CYS A 42 9.16 -4.78 -26.33
CA CYS A 42 9.69 -3.47 -26.72
C CYS A 42 10.63 -2.83 -25.68
N PHE A 43 10.72 -3.44 -24.50
CA PHE A 43 11.52 -2.98 -23.35
C PHE A 43 11.07 -1.61 -22.81
N GLY A 44 9.75 -1.36 -22.79
CA GLY A 44 9.14 -0.07 -22.42
C GLY A 44 9.13 0.94 -23.57
N HIS A 45 9.24 2.24 -23.25
CA HIS A 45 9.23 3.33 -24.23
C HIS A 45 10.30 3.15 -25.32
N VAL A 46 9.94 3.42 -26.57
CA VAL A 46 10.84 3.35 -27.75
C VAL A 46 11.22 4.73 -28.29
N ARG A 47 10.42 5.75 -28.00
CA ARG A 47 10.61 7.15 -28.38
C ARG A 47 10.36 8.04 -27.17
N ASP A 48 11.03 9.18 -27.14
CA ASP A 48 10.84 10.24 -26.15
C ASP A 48 11.27 11.59 -26.74
N LEU A 49 10.96 12.68 -26.06
CA LEU A 49 11.44 14.01 -26.39
C LEU A 49 13.00 14.05 -26.31
N PRO A 50 13.68 14.84 -27.15
CA PRO A 50 15.13 14.99 -27.14
C PRO A 50 15.67 15.27 -25.73
N PRO A 51 16.77 14.60 -25.31
CA PRO A 51 17.32 14.79 -23.97
C PRO A 51 18.03 16.14 -23.80
N ARG A 52 18.50 16.76 -24.90
CA ARG A 52 19.32 17.98 -24.90
C ARG A 52 18.63 19.20 -25.54
N ALA A 53 17.39 19.06 -25.98
CA ALA A 53 16.62 20.15 -26.58
C ALA A 53 15.21 20.18 -25.99
N PHE A 54 14.57 21.35 -26.05
CA PHE A 54 13.24 21.55 -25.48
C PHE A 54 12.21 20.59 -26.09
N GLY A 55 12.21 20.45 -27.42
CA GLY A 55 11.49 19.39 -28.14
C GLY A 55 9.98 19.54 -28.21
N ILE A 56 9.43 20.69 -27.81
CA ILE A 56 8.01 21.04 -27.87
C ILE A 56 7.91 22.41 -28.51
N ASP A 57 7.13 22.54 -29.57
CA ASP A 57 6.84 23.82 -30.20
C ASP A 57 5.61 24.45 -29.55
N VAL A 58 5.82 25.40 -28.63
CA VAL A 58 4.74 26.03 -27.86
C VAL A 58 3.92 27.03 -28.67
N ASP A 59 4.44 27.49 -29.81
CA ASP A 59 3.79 28.47 -30.66
C ASP A 59 2.89 27.78 -31.70
N HIS A 60 3.13 26.49 -31.98
CA HIS A 60 2.36 25.67 -32.92
C HIS A 60 1.75 24.45 -32.22
N ASP A 61 0.68 24.65 -31.45
CA ASP A 61 -0.15 23.61 -30.82
C ASP A 61 0.62 22.55 -30.01
N PHE A 62 1.72 22.96 -29.36
CA PHE A 62 2.58 22.07 -28.56
C PHE A 62 3.16 20.90 -29.37
N ALA A 63 3.39 21.06 -30.67
CA ALA A 63 3.85 20.00 -31.55
C ALA A 63 5.16 19.36 -31.01
N PRO A 64 5.17 18.05 -30.69
CA PRO A 64 6.34 17.40 -30.12
C PRO A 64 7.32 16.91 -31.19
N THR A 65 8.61 17.12 -30.97
CA THR A 65 9.65 16.40 -31.69
C THR A 65 10.03 15.14 -30.92
N TYR A 66 9.60 13.97 -31.37
CA TYR A 66 9.99 12.69 -30.75
C TYR A 66 11.19 12.04 -31.45
N ARG A 67 12.17 11.57 -30.66
CA ARG A 67 13.32 10.82 -31.15
C ARG A 67 13.35 9.40 -30.58
N THR A 68 13.92 8.48 -31.34
CA THR A 68 14.22 7.12 -30.84
C THR A 68 15.15 7.20 -29.64
N ILE A 69 14.80 6.50 -28.56
CA ILE A 69 15.63 6.44 -27.35
C ILE A 69 16.94 5.71 -27.67
N ARG A 70 18.07 6.21 -27.15
CA ARG A 70 19.39 5.59 -27.34
C ARG A 70 19.36 4.13 -26.89
N GLY A 71 19.88 3.22 -27.72
CA GLY A 71 19.89 1.78 -27.46
C GLY A 71 18.66 1.01 -27.97
N LYS A 72 17.59 1.70 -28.42
CA LYS A 72 16.37 1.05 -28.96
C LYS A 72 16.41 0.72 -30.45
N ALA A 73 17.46 1.11 -31.17
CA ALA A 73 17.56 0.91 -32.61
C ALA A 73 17.43 -0.57 -33.01
N LYS A 74 18.16 -1.47 -32.34
CA LYS A 74 18.09 -2.91 -32.60
C LYS A 74 16.69 -3.48 -32.36
N VAL A 75 16.07 -3.11 -31.24
CA VAL A 75 14.70 -3.52 -30.89
C VAL A 75 13.71 -3.09 -31.97
N LEU A 76 13.78 -1.82 -32.42
CA LEU A 76 12.90 -1.33 -33.48
C LEU A 76 13.15 -2.03 -34.82
N THR A 77 14.40 -2.35 -35.18
CA THR A 77 14.70 -3.12 -36.39
C THR A 77 14.09 -4.52 -36.32
N ASP A 78 14.23 -5.21 -35.18
CA ASP A 78 13.66 -6.54 -34.98
C ASP A 78 12.12 -6.52 -35.00
N LEU A 79 11.50 -5.53 -34.36
CA LEU A 79 10.05 -5.34 -34.35
C LEU A 79 9.51 -4.97 -35.74
N ARG A 80 10.19 -4.10 -36.50
CA ARG A 80 9.80 -3.78 -37.89
C ARG A 80 9.86 -5.02 -38.77
N GLY A 81 10.90 -5.84 -38.62
CA GLY A 81 11.03 -7.10 -39.34
C GLY A 81 9.85 -8.04 -39.08
N ALA A 82 9.43 -8.18 -37.81
CA ALA A 82 8.31 -9.04 -37.43
C ALA A 82 6.94 -8.48 -37.89
N THR A 83 6.72 -7.18 -37.71
CA THR A 83 5.40 -6.54 -37.99
C THR A 83 5.12 -6.36 -39.48
N ARG A 84 6.16 -6.28 -40.34
CA ARG A 84 5.98 -6.11 -41.79
C ARG A 84 5.25 -7.29 -42.42
N SER A 85 5.59 -8.53 -42.04
CA SER A 85 4.99 -9.76 -42.58
C SER A 85 3.85 -10.34 -41.72
N ALA A 86 3.51 -9.72 -40.59
CA ALA A 86 2.39 -10.13 -39.76
C ALA A 86 1.04 -9.89 -40.45
N SER A 87 0.04 -10.72 -40.19
CA SER A 87 -1.35 -10.46 -40.58
C SER A 87 -1.93 -9.31 -39.76
N GLU A 88 -1.77 -9.36 -38.44
CA GLU A 88 -2.25 -8.37 -37.49
C GLU A 88 -1.17 -8.05 -36.43
N VAL A 89 -1.22 -6.87 -35.83
CA VAL A 89 -0.30 -6.45 -34.76
C VAL A 89 -1.07 -6.10 -33.51
N PHE A 90 -0.98 -6.96 -32.49
CA PHE A 90 -1.56 -6.74 -31.17
C PHE A 90 -0.59 -5.99 -30.27
N LEU A 91 -1.02 -4.82 -29.79
CA LEU A 91 -0.32 -3.98 -28.85
C LEU A 91 -0.86 -4.29 -27.45
N ALA A 92 -0.10 -5.09 -26.71
CA ALA A 92 -0.41 -5.49 -25.35
C ALA A 92 0.44 -4.81 -24.24
N PRO A 93 0.76 -3.49 -24.33
CA PRO A 93 1.18 -2.74 -23.16
C PRO A 93 0.19 -2.80 -21.98
N ASP A 94 0.66 -2.46 -20.78
CA ASP A 94 -0.10 -2.35 -19.54
C ASP A 94 -1.37 -1.49 -19.70
N PRO A 95 -2.41 -1.72 -18.89
CA PRO A 95 -3.72 -1.09 -19.07
C PRO A 95 -3.80 0.38 -18.60
N ASP A 96 -2.66 1.05 -18.38
CA ASP A 96 -2.60 2.45 -17.97
C ASP A 96 -2.32 3.42 -19.13
N ARG A 97 -2.33 4.73 -18.85
CA ARG A 97 -2.02 5.77 -19.85
C ARG A 97 -0.58 5.70 -20.38
N GLU A 98 0.37 5.17 -19.60
CA GLU A 98 1.76 5.00 -20.05
C GLU A 98 1.84 3.87 -21.07
N GLY A 99 1.18 2.74 -20.82
CA GLY A 99 1.03 1.65 -21.77
C GLY A 99 0.34 2.11 -23.06
N GLU A 100 -0.67 2.96 -22.96
CA GLU A 100 -1.33 3.55 -24.14
C GLU A 100 -0.38 4.41 -24.99
N ALA A 101 0.42 5.27 -24.35
CA ALA A 101 1.43 6.06 -25.03
C ALA A 101 2.53 5.18 -25.66
N ILE A 102 2.92 4.07 -25.01
CA ILE A 102 3.85 3.09 -25.59
C ILE A 102 3.24 2.44 -26.84
N ALA A 103 1.97 2.03 -26.79
CA ALA A 103 1.27 1.46 -27.93
C ALA A 103 1.25 2.43 -29.12
N TRP A 104 0.88 3.70 -28.88
CA TRP A 104 0.91 4.75 -29.90
C TRP A 104 2.32 5.00 -30.45
N HIS A 105 3.33 5.13 -29.58
CA HIS A 105 4.72 5.28 -30.01
C HIS A 105 5.20 4.13 -30.88
N LEU A 106 4.77 2.89 -30.60
CA LEU A 106 5.10 1.71 -31.41
C LEU A 106 4.49 1.81 -32.81
N VAL A 107 3.20 2.16 -32.93
CA VAL A 107 2.56 2.37 -34.24
C VAL A 107 3.34 3.39 -35.06
N GLN A 108 3.65 4.53 -34.47
CA GLN A 108 4.37 5.61 -35.14
C GLN A 108 5.82 5.23 -35.49
N ALA A 109 6.55 4.57 -34.56
CA ALA A 109 7.96 4.22 -34.76
C ALA A 109 8.14 3.09 -35.79
N LEU A 110 7.20 2.14 -35.81
CA LEU A 110 7.24 0.97 -36.68
C LEU A 110 6.55 1.23 -38.03
N ARG A 111 5.83 2.36 -38.16
CA ARG A 111 5.00 2.71 -39.33
C ARG A 111 4.00 1.60 -39.65
N ILE A 112 3.29 1.14 -38.62
CA ILE A 112 2.24 0.13 -38.78
C ILE A 112 1.08 0.77 -39.55
N PRO A 113 0.59 0.17 -40.65
CA PRO A 113 -0.55 0.70 -41.39
C PRO A 113 -1.82 0.78 -40.54
N ASP A 114 -2.66 1.76 -40.85
CA ASP A 114 -3.97 1.92 -40.22
C ASP A 114 -4.82 0.65 -40.40
N GLY A 115 -5.61 0.31 -39.38
CA GLY A 115 -6.42 -0.91 -39.36
C GLY A 115 -5.65 -2.22 -39.08
N LYS A 116 -4.31 -2.22 -39.15
CA LYS A 116 -3.48 -3.40 -38.84
C LYS A 116 -3.16 -3.55 -37.35
N ALA A 117 -3.19 -2.46 -36.60
CA ALA A 117 -2.89 -2.44 -35.17
C ALA A 117 -4.17 -2.63 -34.34
N ARG A 118 -4.09 -3.48 -33.31
CA ARG A 118 -5.14 -3.72 -32.32
C ARG A 118 -4.61 -3.51 -30.92
N ARG A 119 -5.39 -2.88 -30.05
CA ARG A 119 -5.04 -2.65 -28.64
C ARG A 119 -5.62 -3.77 -27.78
N VAL A 120 -4.78 -4.42 -26.97
CA VAL A 120 -5.21 -5.48 -26.04
C VAL A 120 -4.83 -5.10 -24.62
N THR A 121 -5.81 -5.07 -23.71
CA THR A 121 -5.61 -4.75 -22.30
C THR A 121 -6.12 -5.87 -21.42
N PHE A 122 -5.38 -6.21 -20.37
CA PHE A 122 -5.80 -7.18 -19.35
C PHE A 122 -5.31 -6.70 -17.98
N ASN A 123 -6.10 -7.00 -16.94
CA ASN A 123 -5.79 -6.65 -15.56
C ASN A 123 -4.96 -7.74 -14.84
N GLU A 124 -4.87 -8.92 -15.43
CA GLU A 124 -4.13 -10.07 -14.89
C GLU A 124 -3.60 -10.92 -16.05
N ILE A 125 -2.49 -11.61 -15.82
CA ILE A 125 -1.84 -12.45 -16.83
C ILE A 125 -2.13 -13.93 -16.51
N THR A 126 -3.40 -14.28 -16.61
CA THR A 126 -3.92 -15.65 -16.51
C THR A 126 -4.31 -16.17 -17.90
N ARG A 127 -4.44 -17.50 -18.07
CA ARG A 127 -4.90 -18.07 -19.35
C ARG A 127 -6.22 -17.46 -19.79
N LYS A 128 -7.19 -17.38 -18.88
CA LYS A 128 -8.50 -16.79 -19.14
C LYS A 128 -8.40 -15.30 -19.46
N GLY A 129 -7.80 -14.50 -18.58
CA GLY A 129 -7.72 -13.04 -18.75
C GLY A 129 -7.02 -12.62 -20.04
N VAL A 130 -5.97 -13.35 -20.45
CA VAL A 130 -5.31 -13.10 -21.73
C VAL A 130 -6.19 -13.51 -22.91
N LEU A 131 -6.77 -14.71 -22.93
CA LEU A 131 -7.59 -15.16 -24.06
C LEU A 131 -8.83 -14.27 -24.26
N ASP A 132 -9.52 -13.91 -23.17
CA ASP A 132 -10.68 -13.02 -23.23
C ASP A 132 -10.32 -11.65 -23.82
N ALA A 133 -9.15 -11.10 -23.47
CA ALA A 133 -8.66 -9.83 -24.00
C ALA A 133 -8.33 -9.92 -25.51
N PHE A 134 -7.82 -11.07 -25.98
CA PHE A 134 -7.54 -11.30 -27.40
C PHE A 134 -8.79 -11.58 -28.23
N HIS A 135 -9.89 -12.03 -27.63
CA HIS A 135 -11.18 -12.17 -28.31
C HIS A 135 -11.90 -10.83 -28.51
N ARG A 136 -11.52 -9.79 -27.76
CA ARG A 136 -12.14 -8.45 -27.82
C ARG A 136 -11.08 -7.34 -27.92
N PRO A 137 -10.25 -7.33 -28.97
CA PRO A 137 -9.28 -6.25 -29.16
C PRO A 137 -9.99 -4.91 -29.36
N GLY A 138 -9.47 -3.86 -28.73
CA GLY A 138 -9.90 -2.49 -28.93
C GLY A 138 -8.99 -1.71 -29.89
N GLU A 139 -9.18 -0.40 -29.89
CA GLU A 139 -8.32 0.56 -30.58
C GLU A 139 -7.49 1.36 -29.57
N ILE A 140 -6.47 2.06 -30.07
CA ILE A 140 -5.68 2.96 -29.23
C ILE A 140 -6.56 4.16 -28.85
N SER A 141 -6.68 4.42 -27.55
CA SER A 141 -7.41 5.58 -27.04
C SER A 141 -6.54 6.84 -27.14
N MET A 142 -6.83 7.68 -28.14
CA MET A 142 -6.11 8.95 -28.30
C MET A 142 -6.29 9.89 -27.11
N ASP A 143 -7.42 9.84 -26.39
CA ASP A 143 -7.60 10.63 -25.16
C ASP A 143 -6.59 10.23 -24.07
N ARG A 144 -6.38 8.92 -23.87
CA ARG A 144 -5.38 8.42 -22.92
C ARG A 144 -3.96 8.75 -23.35
N VAL A 145 -3.66 8.65 -24.64
CA VAL A 145 -2.38 9.07 -25.22
C VAL A 145 -2.17 10.57 -24.98
N ASN A 146 -3.14 11.41 -25.32
CA ASN A 146 -3.08 12.86 -25.15
C ASN A 146 -2.94 13.26 -23.68
N ALA A 147 -3.63 12.57 -22.76
CA ALA A 147 -3.45 12.78 -21.33
C ALA A 147 -2.02 12.46 -20.86
N GLN A 148 -1.39 11.41 -21.40
CA GLN A 148 0.01 11.09 -21.11
C GLN A 148 0.97 12.12 -21.73
N GLN A 149 0.73 12.55 -22.97
CA GLN A 149 1.52 13.56 -23.66
C GLN A 149 1.45 14.92 -22.94
N ALA A 150 0.25 15.37 -22.58
CA ALA A 150 0.06 16.60 -21.82
C ALA A 150 0.85 16.59 -20.51
N ARG A 151 0.82 15.47 -19.77
CA ARG A 151 1.66 15.28 -18.59
C ARG A 151 3.15 15.39 -18.92
N ARG A 152 3.60 14.70 -19.97
CA ARG A 152 5.01 14.70 -20.41
C ARG A 152 5.47 16.11 -20.80
N PHE A 153 4.62 16.89 -21.45
CA PHE A 153 4.90 18.25 -21.90
C PHE A 153 4.96 19.21 -20.73
N LEU A 154 4.00 19.13 -19.81
CA LEU A 154 3.99 19.95 -18.60
C LEU A 154 5.27 19.73 -17.77
N ASP A 155 5.65 18.47 -17.56
CA ASP A 155 6.87 18.13 -16.83
C ASP A 155 8.13 18.64 -17.55
N ARG A 156 8.15 18.61 -18.91
CA ARG A 156 9.22 19.18 -19.73
C ARG A 156 9.29 20.71 -19.62
N ILE A 157 8.16 21.40 -19.70
CA ILE A 157 8.06 22.87 -19.60
C ILE A 157 8.61 23.34 -18.26
N VAL A 158 8.13 22.77 -17.15
CA VAL A 158 8.58 23.14 -15.81
C VAL A 158 10.07 22.84 -15.64
N GLY A 159 10.51 21.62 -15.98
CA GLY A 159 11.91 21.23 -15.82
C GLY A 159 12.87 22.10 -16.62
N TYR A 160 12.55 22.36 -17.89
CA TYR A 160 13.44 23.10 -18.80
C TYR A 160 13.46 24.60 -18.51
N LYS A 161 12.31 25.22 -18.19
CA LYS A 161 12.23 26.66 -17.91
C LYS A 161 12.74 27.02 -16.51
N LEU A 162 12.50 26.17 -15.51
CA LEU A 162 12.78 26.53 -14.10
C LEU A 162 14.14 26.05 -13.60
N SER A 163 14.71 24.94 -14.10
CA SER A 163 16.02 24.46 -13.63
C SER A 163 17.17 25.46 -13.82
N PRO A 164 17.27 26.20 -14.96
CA PRO A 164 18.30 27.22 -15.12
C PRO A 164 18.23 28.35 -14.08
N LEU A 165 17.02 28.68 -13.61
CA LEU A 165 16.85 29.65 -12.53
C LEU A 165 17.43 29.11 -11.21
N LEU A 166 17.17 27.83 -10.88
CA LEU A 166 17.74 27.17 -9.71
C LEU A 166 19.28 27.12 -9.78
N TRP A 167 19.86 26.90 -10.96
CA TRP A 167 21.32 26.93 -11.12
C TRP A 167 21.94 28.29 -10.84
N LYS A 168 21.25 29.37 -11.23
CA LYS A 168 21.69 30.74 -11.00
C LYS A 168 21.50 31.21 -9.56
N LYS A 169 20.46 30.71 -8.86
CA LYS A 169 20.03 31.24 -7.56
C LYS A 169 20.32 30.35 -6.36
N VAL A 170 20.49 29.04 -6.57
CA VAL A 170 20.66 28.07 -5.48
C VAL A 170 21.93 27.23 -5.67
N GLY A 171 22.04 26.52 -6.79
CA GLY A 171 23.20 25.64 -7.03
C GLY A 171 23.15 24.95 -8.39
N ARG A 172 24.32 24.85 -9.04
CA ARG A 172 24.45 24.15 -10.34
C ARG A 172 24.07 22.67 -10.20
N GLY A 173 23.42 22.13 -11.22
CA GLY A 173 23.04 20.71 -11.28
C GLY A 173 21.70 20.35 -10.62
N LEU A 174 21.02 21.30 -9.98
CA LEU A 174 19.68 21.08 -9.41
C LEU A 174 18.63 20.88 -10.50
N SER A 175 17.56 20.15 -10.19
CA SER A 175 16.45 19.97 -11.13
C SER A 175 15.14 20.50 -10.55
N ALA A 176 14.39 21.22 -11.37
CA ALA A 176 13.02 21.61 -11.06
C ALA A 176 12.07 20.49 -11.46
N GLY A 177 11.16 20.12 -10.57
CA GLY A 177 10.18 19.08 -10.81
C GLY A 177 8.83 19.48 -10.26
N ARG A 178 7.82 19.57 -11.13
CA ARG A 178 6.49 20.10 -10.76
C ARG A 178 5.89 19.40 -9.54
N VAL A 179 6.00 18.07 -9.47
CA VAL A 179 5.47 17.27 -8.35
C VAL A 179 6.55 17.05 -7.28
N GLN A 180 7.81 16.80 -7.67
CA GLN A 180 8.89 16.58 -6.71
C GLN A 180 9.10 17.78 -5.77
N SER A 181 9.03 19.00 -6.28
CA SER A 181 9.20 20.21 -5.46
C SER A 181 8.09 20.37 -4.41
N VAL A 182 6.86 19.93 -4.70
CA VAL A 182 5.77 19.93 -3.71
C VAL A 182 6.00 18.86 -2.63
N ALA A 183 6.46 17.66 -3.02
CA ALA A 183 6.83 16.63 -2.04
C ALA A 183 7.98 17.10 -1.12
N VAL A 184 9.02 17.73 -1.68
CA VAL A 184 10.10 18.34 -0.89
C VAL A 184 9.57 19.42 0.04
N ARG A 185 8.62 20.26 -0.42
CA ARG A 185 7.99 21.28 0.41
C ARG A 185 7.32 20.67 1.65
N LEU A 186 6.57 19.57 1.51
CA LEU A 186 5.94 18.89 2.65
C LEU A 186 6.99 18.46 3.71
N LEU A 187 8.12 17.93 3.27
CA LEU A 187 9.22 17.54 4.17
C LEU A 187 9.83 18.75 4.88
N VAL A 188 10.08 19.84 4.15
CA VAL A 188 10.66 21.07 4.70
C VAL A 188 9.72 21.75 5.69
N GLU A 189 8.41 21.79 5.40
CA GLU A 189 7.42 22.36 6.32
C GLU A 189 7.34 21.55 7.62
N ARG A 190 7.31 20.21 7.54
CA ARG A 190 7.37 19.35 8.74
C ARG A 190 8.65 19.56 9.54
N GLU A 191 9.80 19.68 8.87
CA GLU A 191 11.07 19.90 9.58
C GLU A 191 11.09 21.26 10.28
N ARG A 192 10.51 22.30 9.67
CA ARG A 192 10.36 23.62 10.32
C ARG A 192 9.45 23.56 11.54
N GLU A 193 8.34 22.82 11.46
CA GLU A 193 7.45 22.57 12.62
C GLU A 193 8.21 21.91 13.77
N ILE A 194 9.02 20.88 13.47
CA ILE A 194 9.82 20.15 14.47
C ILE A 194 10.87 21.08 15.10
N LEU A 195 11.59 21.87 14.29
CA LEU A 195 12.63 22.78 14.78
C LEU A 195 12.06 23.94 15.62
N ALA A 196 10.83 24.39 15.31
CA ALA A 196 10.16 25.45 16.07
C ALA A 196 9.46 24.94 17.34
N PHE A 197 9.31 23.62 17.49
CA PHE A 197 8.60 23.01 18.60
C PHE A 197 9.37 23.15 19.91
N LYS A 198 8.66 23.58 20.96
CA LYS A 198 9.18 23.68 22.32
C LYS A 198 8.50 22.63 23.18
N PRO A 199 9.21 21.58 23.64
CA PRO A 199 8.62 20.57 24.50
C PRO A 199 8.13 21.17 25.82
N GLU A 200 6.91 20.82 26.22
CA GLU A 200 6.33 21.12 27.52
C GLU A 200 6.35 19.86 28.39
N GLU A 201 6.80 20.01 29.63
CA GLU A 201 6.77 18.94 30.63
C GLU A 201 5.33 18.70 31.11
N TYR A 202 4.98 17.42 31.27
CA TYR A 202 3.75 17.03 31.96
C TYR A 202 3.93 15.68 32.65
N TRP A 203 3.13 15.43 33.68
CA TRP A 203 3.15 14.19 34.43
C TRP A 203 1.82 13.45 34.31
N THR A 204 1.89 12.13 34.19
CA THR A 204 0.73 11.24 34.32
C THR A 204 0.89 10.39 35.56
N VAL A 205 -0.21 10.06 36.24
CA VAL A 205 -0.20 9.15 37.39
C VAL A 205 -0.97 7.90 37.02
N THR A 206 -0.33 6.74 37.14
CA THR A 206 -0.98 5.43 36.94
C THR A 206 -1.10 4.71 38.27
N ALA A 207 -2.32 4.31 38.64
CA ALA A 207 -2.55 3.42 39.77
C ALA A 207 -2.53 1.96 39.32
N ARG A 208 -1.77 1.12 40.02
CA ARG A 208 -1.90 -0.34 39.95
C ARG A 208 -2.88 -0.79 41.02
N LEU A 209 -3.98 -1.37 40.57
CA LEU A 209 -5.12 -1.74 41.40
C LEU A 209 -5.36 -3.23 41.32
N ALA A 210 -5.89 -3.81 42.39
CA ALA A 210 -6.33 -5.20 42.41
C ALA A 210 -7.62 -5.34 43.22
N LYS A 211 -8.39 -6.39 42.93
CA LYS A 211 -9.40 -6.89 43.89
C LYS A 211 -8.68 -7.55 45.07
N SER A 212 -9.41 -7.84 46.15
CA SER A 212 -8.89 -8.65 47.27
C SER A 212 -8.29 -9.97 46.78
N GLU A 213 -8.98 -10.61 45.83
CA GLU A 213 -8.51 -11.75 45.06
C GLU A 213 -8.68 -11.44 43.56
N GLY A 214 -7.58 -11.42 42.82
CA GLY A 214 -7.60 -11.19 41.38
C GLY A 214 -6.31 -10.60 40.82
N PRO A 215 -6.17 -10.54 39.49
CA PRO A 215 -5.01 -9.95 38.84
C PRO A 215 -4.95 -8.44 39.07
N GLU A 216 -3.73 -7.90 39.07
CA GLU A 216 -3.52 -6.45 39.03
C GLU A 216 -3.91 -5.88 37.66
N PHE A 217 -4.43 -4.66 37.65
CA PHE A 217 -4.72 -3.89 36.46
C PHE A 217 -4.31 -2.42 36.64
N ALA A 218 -4.11 -1.72 35.53
CA ALA A 218 -3.70 -0.32 35.56
C ALA A 218 -4.88 0.61 35.27
N ALA A 219 -4.98 1.69 36.04
CA ALA A 219 -5.89 2.80 35.82
C ALA A 219 -5.11 4.12 35.77
N GLU A 220 -5.35 4.94 34.75
CA GLU A 220 -4.66 6.22 34.58
C GLU A 220 -5.51 7.35 35.19
N LEU A 221 -4.89 8.28 35.90
CA LEU A 221 -5.57 9.43 36.49
C LEU A 221 -6.14 10.31 35.36
N ALA A 222 -7.46 10.39 35.28
CA ALA A 222 -8.16 11.13 34.24
C ALA A 222 -8.64 12.50 34.71
N LYS A 223 -8.99 12.65 36.00
CA LYS A 223 -9.43 13.93 36.57
C LYS A 223 -8.98 14.12 38.01
N VAL A 224 -8.81 15.37 38.40
CA VAL A 224 -8.66 15.84 39.78
C VAL A 224 -9.66 16.97 39.99
N ASP A 225 -10.52 16.88 41.01
CA ASP A 225 -11.62 17.84 41.25
C ASP A 225 -12.53 18.04 40.02
N GLY A 226 -12.73 16.98 39.25
CA GLY A 226 -13.56 17.01 38.04
C GLY A 226 -12.92 17.65 36.80
N ARG A 227 -11.66 18.09 36.87
CA ARG A 227 -10.91 18.70 35.75
C ARG A 227 -9.72 17.84 35.33
N GLU A 228 -9.21 18.04 34.11
CA GLU A 228 -8.00 17.35 33.66
C GLU A 228 -6.81 17.67 34.58
N PRO A 229 -5.94 16.69 34.93
CA PRO A 229 -4.81 16.92 35.81
C PRO A 229 -3.82 17.89 35.15
N ALA A 230 -3.59 19.04 35.77
CA ALA A 230 -2.62 20.03 35.30
C ALA A 230 -1.25 19.83 35.98
N LEU A 231 -0.69 18.63 35.87
CA LEU A 231 0.59 18.29 36.51
C LEU A 231 1.75 18.69 35.60
N LYS A 232 2.27 19.91 35.77
CA LYS A 232 3.32 20.48 34.92
C LYS A 232 4.73 20.39 35.51
N ALA A 233 4.84 20.00 36.78
CA ALA A 233 6.11 19.85 37.46
C ALA A 233 6.13 18.61 38.38
N GLY A 234 7.32 18.06 38.61
CA GLY A 234 7.51 16.88 39.46
C GLY A 234 7.03 17.05 40.89
N ASP A 235 7.16 18.25 41.48
CA ASP A 235 6.69 18.52 42.85
C ASP A 235 5.17 18.52 42.96
N GLU A 236 4.45 18.96 41.92
CA GLU A 236 2.99 18.91 41.85
C GLU A 236 2.53 17.45 41.79
N SER A 237 3.18 16.63 40.95
CA SER A 237 2.89 15.21 40.84
C SER A 237 3.19 14.47 42.15
N ARG A 238 4.31 14.78 42.82
CA ARG A 238 4.70 14.12 44.07
C ARG A 238 3.70 14.38 45.19
N LYS A 239 3.31 15.65 45.39
CA LYS A 239 2.29 16.03 46.39
C LYS A 239 0.97 15.31 46.15
N LEU A 240 0.53 15.25 44.90
CA LEU A 240 -0.71 14.56 44.55
C LEU A 240 -0.59 13.03 44.80
N VAL A 241 0.54 12.42 44.47
CA VAL A 241 0.75 10.98 44.73
C VAL A 241 0.77 10.68 46.24
N GLU A 242 1.43 11.51 47.05
CA GLU A 242 1.45 11.36 48.52
C GLU A 242 0.05 11.51 49.15
N GLU A 243 -0.80 12.37 48.58
CA GLU A 243 -2.20 12.51 48.96
C GLU A 243 -3.00 11.26 48.56
N LEU A 244 -2.96 10.89 47.27
CA LEU A 244 -3.73 9.77 46.71
C LEU A 244 -3.29 8.39 47.23
N ALA A 245 -2.08 8.25 47.78
CA ALA A 245 -1.60 7.03 48.40
C ALA A 245 -2.34 6.68 49.70
N LYS A 246 -2.98 7.66 50.34
CA LYS A 246 -3.72 7.49 51.61
C LYS A 246 -5.21 7.25 51.39
N GLU A 247 -5.67 7.37 50.15
CA GLU A 247 -7.08 7.30 49.79
C GLU A 247 -7.56 5.86 49.60
N THR A 248 -8.86 5.65 49.79
CA THR A 248 -9.52 4.39 49.42
C THR A 248 -9.95 4.43 47.97
N TYR A 249 -9.59 3.39 47.21
CA TYR A 249 -9.95 3.27 45.81
C TYR A 249 -11.26 2.48 45.68
N ALA A 250 -12.27 3.07 45.06
CA ALA A 250 -13.56 2.41 44.84
C ALA A 250 -14.04 2.61 43.41
N VAL A 251 -14.59 1.55 42.82
CA VAL A 251 -15.20 1.60 41.50
C VAL A 251 -16.44 2.50 41.56
N ALA A 252 -16.45 3.58 40.80
CA ALA A 252 -17.57 4.51 40.71
C ALA A 252 -18.56 4.11 39.62
N ASP A 253 -18.06 3.66 38.46
CA ASP A 253 -18.86 3.27 37.31
C ASP A 253 -18.10 2.25 36.46
N VAL A 254 -18.83 1.36 35.79
CA VAL A 254 -18.27 0.41 34.83
C VAL A 254 -19.15 0.38 33.59
N GLN A 255 -18.60 0.81 32.46
CA GLN A 255 -19.29 0.82 31.19
C GLN A 255 -18.74 -0.26 30.28
N GLN A 256 -19.62 -1.02 29.65
CA GLN A 256 -19.27 -1.99 28.63
C GLN A 256 -19.91 -1.60 27.29
N LYS A 257 -19.12 -1.67 26.22
CA LYS A 257 -19.58 -1.39 24.88
C LYS A 257 -19.04 -2.41 23.90
N GLU A 258 -19.89 -2.87 23.00
CA GLU A 258 -19.46 -3.68 21.87
C GLU A 258 -18.85 -2.80 20.79
N ARG A 259 -17.72 -3.24 20.23
CA ARG A 259 -17.05 -2.59 19.11
C ARG A 259 -16.88 -3.59 17.99
N ILE A 260 -17.52 -3.29 16.87
CA ILE A 260 -17.36 -4.00 15.61
C ILE A 260 -16.26 -3.29 14.81
N GLU A 261 -15.19 -4.00 14.50
CA GLU A 261 -14.09 -3.53 13.67
C GLU A 261 -14.22 -4.15 12.26
N PRO A 262 -14.61 -3.37 11.25
CA PRO A 262 -14.84 -3.90 9.91
C PRO A 262 -13.53 -4.30 9.25
N ALA A 263 -13.59 -5.34 8.40
CA ALA A 263 -12.46 -5.76 7.59
C ALA A 263 -11.89 -4.59 6.76
N PRO A 264 -10.57 -4.57 6.51
CA PRO A 264 -9.95 -3.63 5.60
C PRO A 264 -10.37 -3.86 4.14
N PRO A 265 -10.35 -2.84 3.27
CA PRO A 265 -10.55 -3.07 1.84
C PRO A 265 -9.35 -3.82 1.22
N PRO A 266 -9.52 -4.42 0.03
CA PRO A 266 -8.39 -4.93 -0.74
C PRO A 266 -7.43 -3.79 -1.12
N PHE A 267 -6.24 -4.12 -1.60
CA PHE A 267 -5.21 -3.11 -1.82
C PHE A 267 -5.46 -2.25 -3.06
N THR A 268 -5.22 -0.95 -2.91
CA THR A 268 -4.82 -0.05 -4.00
C THR A 268 -3.30 0.10 -3.99
N THR A 269 -2.72 0.78 -4.99
CA THR A 269 -1.28 1.05 -5.03
C THR A 269 -0.79 1.79 -3.78
N SER A 270 -1.50 2.84 -3.36
CA SER A 270 -1.11 3.64 -2.19
C SER A 270 -1.17 2.81 -0.91
N LEU A 271 -2.24 2.03 -0.70
CA LEU A 271 -2.35 1.19 0.49
C LEU A 271 -1.32 0.05 0.52
N LEU A 272 -1.01 -0.54 -0.63
CA LEU A 272 0.02 -1.58 -0.72
C LEU A 272 1.40 -1.03 -0.35
N GLN A 273 1.76 0.14 -0.88
CA GLN A 273 3.04 0.80 -0.56
C GLN A 273 3.14 1.15 0.91
N GLN A 274 2.07 1.71 1.50
CA GLN A 274 2.00 2.02 2.92
C GLN A 274 2.22 0.77 3.79
N GLN A 275 1.47 -0.30 3.51
CA GLN A 275 1.51 -1.51 4.34
C GLN A 275 2.80 -2.33 4.14
N ALA A 276 3.36 -2.34 2.93
CA ALA A 276 4.67 -2.97 2.68
C ALA A 276 5.81 -2.19 3.38
N SER A 277 5.72 -0.86 3.43
CA SER A 277 6.67 -0.03 4.17
C SER A 277 6.57 -0.27 5.69
N ILE A 278 5.35 -0.33 6.24
CA ILE A 278 5.13 -0.58 7.67
C ILE A 278 5.58 -1.98 8.08
N ARG A 279 5.12 -3.03 7.39
CA ARG A 279 5.33 -4.43 7.83
C ARG A 279 6.66 -5.04 7.40
N HIS A 280 7.25 -4.55 6.31
CA HIS A 280 8.42 -5.17 5.70
C HIS A 280 9.56 -4.19 5.41
N HIS A 281 9.41 -2.92 5.79
CA HIS A 281 10.38 -1.85 5.53
C HIS A 281 10.75 -1.74 4.04
N PHE A 282 9.80 -2.08 3.16
CA PHE A 282 10.00 -1.92 1.72
C PHE A 282 9.74 -0.48 1.34
N SER A 283 10.69 0.14 0.62
CA SER A 283 10.43 1.41 -0.04
C SER A 283 9.32 1.26 -1.08
N ALA A 284 8.65 2.36 -1.43
CA ALA A 284 7.64 2.39 -2.48
C ALA A 284 8.23 1.85 -3.80
N ALA A 285 9.47 2.22 -4.14
CA ALA A 285 10.16 1.73 -5.33
C ALA A 285 10.44 0.22 -5.28
N ARG A 286 10.88 -0.32 -4.12
CA ARG A 286 11.10 -1.76 -3.94
C ARG A 286 9.77 -2.53 -4.05
N THR A 287 8.73 -2.04 -3.38
CA THR A 287 7.38 -2.61 -3.42
C THR A 287 6.86 -2.74 -4.85
N MET A 288 6.93 -1.66 -5.64
CA MET A 288 6.46 -1.66 -7.03
C MET A 288 7.27 -2.61 -7.92
N ARG A 289 8.58 -2.75 -7.69
CA ARG A 289 9.42 -3.69 -8.45
C ARG A 289 9.04 -5.14 -8.18
N ILE A 290 8.80 -5.49 -6.92
CA ILE A 290 8.38 -6.85 -6.53
C ILE A 290 6.98 -7.12 -7.10
N ALA A 291 6.04 -6.19 -6.94
CA ALA A 291 4.68 -6.30 -7.48
C ALA A 291 4.67 -6.44 -9.01
N GLN A 292 5.52 -5.71 -9.74
CA GLN A 292 5.68 -5.89 -11.19
C GLN A 292 6.05 -7.34 -11.52
N GLY A 293 7.02 -7.93 -10.82
CA GLY A 293 7.41 -9.32 -11.04
C GLY A 293 6.29 -10.31 -10.75
N LEU A 294 5.53 -10.10 -9.67
CA LEU A 294 4.37 -10.92 -9.34
C LEU A 294 3.26 -10.82 -10.40
N TYR A 295 3.05 -9.64 -10.99
CA TYR A 295 2.08 -9.41 -12.07
C TYR A 295 2.52 -10.00 -13.41
N GLU A 296 3.78 -9.80 -13.80
CA GLU A 296 4.31 -10.21 -15.12
C GLU A 296 4.46 -11.73 -15.27
N GLY A 297 4.75 -12.42 -14.17
CA GLY A 297 4.69 -13.87 -14.09
C GLY A 297 5.80 -14.50 -13.26
N ILE A 298 5.43 -15.54 -12.52
CA ILE A 298 6.33 -16.44 -11.80
C ILE A 298 6.16 -17.86 -12.36
N ARG A 299 7.25 -18.62 -12.42
CA ARG A 299 7.21 -20.02 -12.83
C ARG A 299 6.84 -20.90 -11.62
N LEU A 300 5.63 -21.45 -11.64
CA LEU A 300 5.11 -22.37 -10.63
C LEU A 300 5.15 -23.80 -11.16
N GLY A 301 6.24 -24.54 -10.92
CA GLY A 301 6.36 -25.97 -11.26
C GLY A 301 5.75 -26.35 -12.62
N ASP A 302 4.73 -27.22 -12.56
CA ASP A 302 3.99 -27.74 -13.72
C ASP A 302 2.87 -26.80 -14.23
N GLU A 303 2.37 -25.87 -13.40
CA GLU A 303 1.44 -24.82 -13.84
C GLU A 303 2.09 -23.85 -14.85
N GLY A 304 3.42 -23.79 -14.86
CA GLY A 304 4.19 -22.96 -15.78
C GLY A 304 4.26 -21.50 -15.32
N GLU A 305 4.37 -20.57 -16.28
CA GLU A 305 4.46 -19.13 -15.97
C GLU A 305 3.08 -18.51 -15.88
N ILE A 306 2.81 -17.85 -14.76
CA ILE A 306 1.52 -17.22 -14.48
C ILE A 306 1.69 -15.93 -13.67
N GLY A 307 0.89 -14.91 -13.96
CA GLY A 307 0.76 -13.74 -13.11
C GLY A 307 0.06 -14.09 -11.81
N LEU A 308 0.71 -13.84 -10.68
CA LEU A 308 0.21 -14.16 -9.33
C LEU A 308 -0.75 -13.10 -8.78
N ILE A 309 -0.63 -11.85 -9.25
CA ILE A 309 -1.49 -10.74 -8.81
C ILE A 309 -2.08 -9.99 -10.00
N THR A 310 -3.17 -9.26 -9.75
CA THR A 310 -3.71 -8.26 -10.67
C THR A 310 -2.78 -7.05 -10.80
N TYR A 311 -3.05 -6.18 -11.77
CA TYR A 311 -2.24 -5.02 -12.09
C TYR A 311 -2.08 -4.08 -10.89
N MET A 312 -0.83 -3.83 -10.51
CA MET A 312 -0.46 -3.16 -9.26
C MET A 312 -0.55 -1.63 -9.28
N ARG A 313 -0.91 -1.01 -10.42
CA ARG A 313 -1.13 0.44 -10.54
C ARG A 313 -2.61 0.74 -10.68
N THR A 314 -3.26 0.87 -9.54
CA THR A 314 -4.71 0.99 -9.41
C THR A 314 -5.05 1.80 -8.17
N ASP A 315 -6.07 2.65 -8.31
CA ASP A 315 -6.74 3.36 -7.22
C ASP A 315 -8.09 2.71 -6.86
N SER A 316 -8.41 1.57 -7.48
CA SER A 316 -9.68 0.86 -7.36
C SER A 316 -9.71 -0.18 -6.25
N PHE A 317 -10.85 -0.27 -5.58
CA PHE A 317 -11.20 -1.36 -4.68
C PHE A 317 -12.08 -2.42 -5.34
N ARG A 318 -12.43 -2.25 -6.62
CA ARG A 318 -13.31 -3.17 -7.35
C ARG A 318 -12.65 -4.55 -7.47
N VAL A 319 -13.45 -5.60 -7.33
CA VAL A 319 -13.04 -6.98 -7.52
C VAL A 319 -13.97 -7.61 -8.56
N ALA A 320 -13.44 -8.42 -9.48
CA ALA A 320 -14.25 -9.19 -10.41
C ALA A 320 -15.17 -10.19 -9.68
N ASP A 321 -16.38 -10.40 -10.20
CA ASP A 321 -17.39 -11.27 -9.57
C ASP A 321 -16.87 -12.71 -9.35
N GLU A 322 -16.12 -13.23 -10.32
CA GLU A 322 -15.53 -14.57 -10.24
C GLU A 322 -14.51 -14.68 -9.09
N ALA A 323 -13.70 -13.65 -8.87
CA ALA A 323 -12.74 -13.60 -7.78
C ALA A 323 -13.44 -13.43 -6.41
N LEU A 324 -14.60 -12.76 -6.37
CA LEU A 324 -15.43 -12.71 -5.16
C LEU A 324 -16.02 -14.08 -4.82
N VAL A 325 -16.52 -14.82 -5.82
CA VAL A 325 -17.04 -16.18 -5.65
C VAL A 325 -15.93 -17.10 -5.13
N GLU A 326 -14.78 -17.14 -5.80
CA GLU A 326 -13.64 -17.99 -5.40
C GLU A 326 -13.16 -17.68 -3.97
N CYS A 327 -13.03 -16.39 -3.63
CA CYS A 327 -12.62 -15.96 -2.29
C CYS A 327 -13.62 -16.36 -1.20
N ARG A 328 -14.92 -16.19 -1.45
CA ARG A 328 -15.98 -16.57 -0.51
C ARG A 328 -16.05 -18.08 -0.31
N ASP A 329 -15.89 -18.85 -1.37
CA ASP A 329 -15.84 -20.31 -1.30
C ASP A 329 -14.62 -20.79 -0.51
N TYR A 330 -13.45 -20.17 -0.74
CA TYR A 330 -12.26 -20.42 0.06
C TYR A 330 -12.49 -20.12 1.55
N ILE A 331 -13.11 -18.98 1.88
CA ILE A 331 -13.43 -18.61 3.26
C ILE A 331 -14.35 -19.65 3.91
N ARG A 332 -15.41 -20.06 3.21
CA ARG A 332 -16.35 -21.09 3.68
C ARG A 332 -15.63 -22.41 3.97
N GLN A 333 -14.80 -22.87 3.05
CA GLN A 333 -14.12 -24.17 3.17
C GLN A 333 -13.02 -24.15 4.24
N ARG A 334 -12.26 -23.06 4.35
CA ARG A 334 -11.07 -23.00 5.20
C ARG A 334 -11.34 -22.47 6.61
N PHE A 335 -12.24 -21.50 6.76
CA PHE A 335 -12.56 -20.86 8.04
C PHE A 335 -13.96 -21.22 8.55
N GLY A 336 -14.88 -21.59 7.66
CA GLY A 336 -16.26 -21.98 8.01
C GLY A 336 -17.26 -20.83 7.89
N GLU A 337 -18.55 -21.18 7.87
CA GLU A 337 -19.66 -20.22 7.67
C GLU A 337 -19.70 -19.09 8.70
N ARG A 338 -19.19 -19.30 9.93
CA ARG A 338 -19.17 -18.24 10.95
C ARG A 338 -18.37 -17.01 10.50
N TYR A 339 -17.34 -17.20 9.66
CA TYR A 339 -16.47 -16.12 9.16
C TYR A 339 -16.94 -15.48 7.85
N LEU A 340 -17.94 -16.07 7.19
CA LEU A 340 -18.41 -15.61 5.88
C LEU A 340 -19.59 -14.63 6.05
N PRO A 341 -19.51 -13.40 5.53
CA PRO A 341 -20.65 -12.49 5.45
C PRO A 341 -21.73 -13.04 4.50
N GLU A 342 -23.01 -12.76 4.79
CA GLU A 342 -24.16 -13.24 3.99
C GLU A 342 -24.02 -12.86 2.51
N THR A 343 -23.67 -11.60 2.22
CA THR A 343 -23.40 -11.09 0.88
C THR A 343 -21.93 -10.69 0.70
N ALA A 344 -21.47 -10.61 -0.55
CA ALA A 344 -20.14 -10.10 -0.84
C ALA A 344 -19.97 -8.65 -0.33
N ILE A 345 -18.80 -8.34 0.25
CA ILE A 345 -18.49 -7.00 0.74
C ILE A 345 -17.99 -6.16 -0.44
N LEU A 346 -18.85 -5.29 -0.96
CA LEU A 346 -18.51 -4.35 -2.03
C LEU A 346 -18.05 -3.01 -1.43
N ARG A 347 -16.98 -2.44 -1.99
CA ARG A 347 -16.44 -1.13 -1.56
C ARG A 347 -16.79 -0.07 -2.60
N ALA A 348 -17.30 1.07 -2.13
CA ALA A 348 -17.75 2.16 -2.98
C ALA A 348 -16.64 2.71 -3.88
N LYS A 349 -17.02 3.07 -5.11
CA LYS A 349 -16.17 3.81 -6.06
C LYS A 349 -15.73 5.14 -5.43
N ARG A 350 -14.45 5.51 -5.54
CA ARG A 350 -14.06 6.93 -5.38
C ARG A 350 -14.51 7.68 -6.65
N LYS A 351 -15.10 8.87 -6.50
CA LYS A 351 -15.48 9.74 -7.63
C LYS A 351 -14.25 10.02 -8.52
N GLY A 352 -14.39 9.88 -9.84
CA GLY A 352 -13.34 10.23 -10.83
C GLY A 352 -12.39 9.10 -11.26
N MET A 353 -12.66 7.85 -10.86
CA MET A 353 -11.80 6.70 -11.14
C MET A 353 -12.02 6.11 -12.54
N GLN A 354 -10.95 5.66 -13.20
CA GLN A 354 -11.02 4.93 -14.47
C GLN A 354 -11.68 3.55 -14.24
N GLU A 355 -12.83 3.30 -14.87
CA GLU A 355 -13.72 2.16 -14.57
C GLU A 355 -13.15 0.75 -14.85
N ALA A 356 -11.98 0.66 -15.49
CA ALA A 356 -11.43 -0.59 -15.99
C ALA A 356 -10.53 -1.34 -15.00
N HIS A 357 -10.10 -0.74 -13.89
CA HIS A 357 -9.10 -1.36 -13.01
C HIS A 357 -9.73 -2.05 -11.80
N GLU A 358 -9.13 -3.18 -11.43
CA GLU A 358 -9.44 -3.92 -10.21
C GLU A 358 -8.46 -3.54 -9.08
N ALA A 359 -8.81 -3.92 -7.86
CA ALA A 359 -7.91 -3.90 -6.71
C ALA A 359 -6.72 -4.83 -6.96
N ILE A 360 -5.64 -4.60 -6.22
CA ILE A 360 -4.49 -5.50 -6.15
C ILE A 360 -4.88 -6.70 -5.28
N ARG A 361 -5.04 -7.85 -5.92
CA ARG A 361 -5.45 -9.13 -5.34
C ARG A 361 -4.68 -10.28 -5.97
N PRO A 362 -4.62 -11.47 -5.35
CA PRO A 362 -4.16 -12.66 -6.07
C PRO A 362 -5.05 -12.94 -7.28
N THR A 363 -4.47 -13.51 -8.33
CA THR A 363 -5.22 -13.99 -9.50
C THR A 363 -6.04 -15.25 -9.20
N SER A 364 -5.70 -15.96 -8.12
CA SER A 364 -6.50 -17.05 -7.55
C SER A 364 -6.16 -17.19 -6.07
N VAL A 365 -7.19 -17.34 -5.22
CA VAL A 365 -6.99 -17.56 -3.78
C VAL A 365 -6.52 -18.98 -3.47
N ALA A 366 -6.75 -19.93 -4.38
CA ALA A 366 -6.28 -21.31 -4.26
C ALA A 366 -4.74 -21.42 -4.22
N ARG A 367 -4.01 -20.42 -4.74
CA ARG A 367 -2.55 -20.34 -4.60
C ARG A 367 -2.20 -19.73 -3.24
N THR A 368 -2.28 -20.53 -2.18
CA THR A 368 -1.97 -20.03 -0.84
C THR A 368 -0.48 -19.65 -0.77
N PRO A 369 -0.11 -18.62 0.02
CA PRO A 369 1.28 -18.19 0.12
C PRO A 369 2.24 -19.32 0.51
N ASP A 370 1.82 -20.21 1.41
CA ASP A 370 2.66 -21.27 1.94
C ASP A 370 2.90 -22.39 0.92
N GLU A 371 1.89 -22.75 0.11
CA GLU A 371 2.03 -23.74 -0.97
C GLU A 371 2.98 -23.27 -2.07
N ILE A 372 2.97 -21.97 -2.40
CA ILE A 372 3.83 -21.43 -3.46
C ILE A 372 5.15 -20.86 -2.96
N ARG A 373 5.46 -20.95 -1.66
CA ARG A 373 6.66 -20.37 -1.02
C ARG A 373 7.95 -20.78 -1.74
N ALA A 374 8.05 -22.06 -2.14
CA ALA A 374 9.26 -22.62 -2.76
C ALA A 374 9.60 -21.98 -4.12
N PHE A 375 8.64 -21.31 -4.77
CA PHE A 375 8.83 -20.67 -6.08
C PHE A 375 9.13 -19.18 -5.98
N LEU A 376 9.08 -18.60 -4.79
CA LEU A 376 9.19 -17.16 -4.57
C LEU A 376 10.51 -16.82 -3.87
N THR A 377 11.09 -15.67 -4.23
CA THR A 377 12.08 -15.03 -3.36
C THR A 377 11.41 -14.60 -2.05
N ASP A 378 12.21 -14.38 -1.01
CA ASP A 378 11.67 -13.96 0.30
C ASP A 378 10.85 -12.66 0.20
N ASP A 379 11.33 -11.69 -0.58
CA ASP A 379 10.63 -10.43 -0.88
C ASP A 379 9.31 -10.65 -1.62
N GLN A 380 9.30 -11.53 -2.62
CA GLN A 380 8.08 -11.89 -3.36
C GLN A 380 7.08 -12.60 -2.47
N TYR A 381 7.52 -13.55 -1.64
CA TYR A 381 6.66 -14.23 -0.68
C TYR A 381 6.03 -13.26 0.31
N LYS A 382 6.83 -12.36 0.91
CA LYS A 382 6.34 -11.34 1.86
C LYS A 382 5.26 -10.46 1.22
N LEU A 383 5.52 -9.93 0.03
CA LEU A 383 4.55 -9.05 -0.64
C LEU A 383 3.30 -9.82 -1.12
N TYR A 384 3.48 -11.03 -1.67
CA TYR A 384 2.36 -11.86 -2.10
C TYR A 384 1.47 -12.27 -0.92
N ARG A 385 2.07 -12.72 0.20
CA ARG A 385 1.35 -13.04 1.43
C ARG A 385 0.59 -11.84 1.97
N LEU A 386 1.18 -10.64 1.95
CA LEU A 386 0.50 -9.42 2.35
C LEU A 386 -0.74 -9.16 1.48
N ILE A 387 -0.61 -9.26 0.15
CA ILE A 387 -1.70 -9.06 -0.82
C ILE A 387 -2.81 -10.12 -0.63
N TRP A 388 -2.42 -11.39 -0.53
CA TRP A 388 -3.32 -12.53 -0.37
C TRP A 388 -4.12 -12.41 0.94
N ASN A 389 -3.43 -12.19 2.07
CA ASN A 389 -4.06 -12.05 3.39
C ASN A 389 -5.06 -10.88 3.40
N ARG A 390 -4.68 -9.73 2.82
CA ARG A 390 -5.57 -8.55 2.75
C ARG A 390 -6.81 -8.82 1.90
N PHE A 391 -6.66 -9.52 0.77
CA PHE A 391 -7.78 -9.84 -0.11
C PHE A 391 -8.79 -10.78 0.57
N VAL A 392 -8.32 -11.88 1.16
CA VAL A 392 -9.17 -12.82 1.90
C VAL A 392 -9.86 -12.11 3.08
N ALA A 393 -9.09 -11.37 3.89
CA ALA A 393 -9.64 -10.59 5.00
C ALA A 393 -10.76 -9.64 4.56
N SER A 394 -10.63 -9.01 3.39
CA SER A 394 -11.61 -8.03 2.90
C SER A 394 -13.01 -8.59 2.65
N GLN A 395 -13.15 -9.92 2.55
CA GLN A 395 -14.41 -10.63 2.37
C GLN A 395 -14.83 -11.46 3.60
N MET A 396 -14.14 -11.33 4.74
CA MET A 396 -14.50 -11.97 6.01
C MET A 396 -15.35 -11.04 6.89
N LYS A 397 -16.08 -11.61 7.86
CA LYS A 397 -16.82 -10.83 8.87
C LYS A 397 -15.89 -9.95 9.71
N ALA A 398 -16.47 -8.89 10.26
CA ALA A 398 -15.79 -7.98 11.17
C ALA A 398 -15.25 -8.70 12.42
N ALA A 399 -14.19 -8.15 13.02
CA ALA A 399 -13.77 -8.57 14.35
C ALA A 399 -14.64 -7.85 15.39
N GLU A 400 -15.02 -8.56 16.45
CA GLU A 400 -15.89 -8.02 17.51
C GLU A 400 -15.13 -7.99 18.83
N TYR A 401 -15.21 -6.86 19.51
CA TYR A 401 -14.54 -6.63 20.78
C TYR A 401 -15.55 -6.15 21.82
N ARG A 402 -15.34 -6.56 23.07
CA ARG A 402 -15.94 -5.89 24.23
C ARG A 402 -14.93 -4.90 24.77
N LEU A 403 -15.33 -3.63 24.81
CA LEU A 403 -14.58 -2.57 25.46
C LEU A 403 -15.18 -2.35 26.85
N THR A 404 -14.34 -2.36 27.87
CA THR A 404 -14.73 -2.06 29.25
C THR A 404 -14.01 -0.80 29.67
N GLU A 405 -14.73 0.19 30.19
CA GLU A 405 -14.17 1.36 30.85
C GLU A 405 -14.65 1.38 32.29
N ALA A 406 -13.72 1.31 33.23
CA ALA A 406 -14.00 1.41 34.66
C ALA A 406 -13.50 2.76 35.17
N GLN A 407 -14.37 3.48 35.88
CA GLN A 407 -14.02 4.70 36.60
C GLN A 407 -13.81 4.36 38.07
N ILE A 408 -12.67 4.75 38.62
CA ILE A 408 -12.28 4.48 40.01
C ILE A 408 -12.07 5.82 40.71
N ARG A 409 -12.75 6.05 41.83
CA ARG A 409 -12.55 7.24 42.67
C ARG A 409 -11.60 6.94 43.81
N ALA A 410 -10.76 7.91 44.12
CA ALA A 410 -9.89 7.94 45.30
C ALA A 410 -9.70 9.40 45.72
N GLY A 411 -10.32 9.79 46.84
CA GLY A 411 -10.40 11.20 47.26
C GLY A 411 -10.93 12.12 46.14
N ARG A 412 -10.16 13.16 45.82
CA ARG A 412 -10.42 14.09 44.70
C ARG A 412 -10.03 13.54 43.31
N GLY A 413 -9.39 12.38 43.24
CA GLY A 413 -8.94 11.75 42.00
C GLY A 413 -10.00 10.85 41.35
N LEU A 414 -10.07 10.92 40.02
CA LEU A 414 -10.82 9.98 39.19
C LEU A 414 -9.84 9.29 38.23
N PHE A 415 -9.68 7.99 38.41
CA PHE A 415 -8.87 7.13 37.56
C PHE A 415 -9.76 6.38 36.55
N VAL A 416 -9.21 6.11 35.37
CA VAL A 416 -9.90 5.36 34.31
C VAL A 416 -9.04 4.16 33.92
N ALA A 417 -9.62 2.97 34.05
CA ALA A 417 -9.09 1.72 33.54
C ALA A 417 -9.83 1.34 32.25
N LYS A 418 -9.10 1.04 31.18
CA LYS A 418 -9.67 0.58 29.90
C LYS A 418 -9.25 -0.83 29.61
N GLY A 419 -10.21 -1.69 29.28
CA GLY A 419 -10.03 -3.07 28.88
C GLY A 419 -10.54 -3.33 27.47
N ARG A 420 -9.88 -4.24 26.76
CA ARG A 420 -10.31 -4.71 25.44
C ARG A 420 -10.26 -6.22 25.42
N GLU A 421 -11.39 -6.86 25.14
CA GLU A 421 -11.49 -8.32 25.03
C GLU A 421 -12.00 -8.69 23.64
N LEU A 422 -11.30 -9.59 22.96
CA LEU A 422 -11.72 -10.14 21.67
C LEU A 422 -12.90 -11.10 21.89
N ARG A 423 -14.05 -10.80 21.29
CA ARG A 423 -15.25 -11.66 21.30
C ARG A 423 -15.32 -12.54 20.07
N PHE A 424 -14.93 -12.00 18.92
CA PHE A 424 -14.85 -12.73 17.67
C PHE A 424 -13.70 -12.19 16.83
N ASP A 425 -12.81 -13.08 16.39
CA ASP A 425 -11.62 -12.78 15.60
C ASP A 425 -11.92 -12.31 14.18
N GLY A 426 -13.01 -12.77 13.56
CA GLY A 426 -13.42 -12.32 12.22
C GLY A 426 -12.27 -12.34 11.20
N TYR A 427 -12.12 -11.26 10.45
CA TYR A 427 -11.05 -11.10 9.46
C TYR A 427 -9.62 -11.15 10.05
N THR A 428 -9.44 -10.95 11.36
CA THR A 428 -8.09 -10.97 11.96
C THR A 428 -7.51 -12.38 12.03
N ALA A 429 -8.35 -13.42 11.89
CA ALA A 429 -7.92 -14.81 11.80
C ALA A 429 -6.94 -15.08 10.63
N VAL A 430 -7.07 -14.36 9.51
CA VAL A 430 -6.15 -14.49 8.36
C VAL A 430 -4.99 -13.49 8.39
N LEU A 431 -5.18 -12.32 9.01
CA LEU A 431 -4.11 -11.31 9.12
C LEU A 431 -3.10 -11.62 10.23
N GLY A 432 -3.51 -12.40 11.24
CA GLY A 432 -2.74 -12.70 12.44
C GLY A 432 -3.02 -11.68 13.56
N HIS A 433 -3.21 -12.18 14.78
CA HIS A 433 -3.38 -11.36 15.98
C HIS A 433 -2.04 -10.75 16.43
N LYS A 434 -1.51 -9.75 15.71
CA LYS A 434 -0.42 -8.92 16.22
C LYS A 434 -0.73 -7.43 16.06
N SER A 435 -1.24 -6.86 17.16
CA SER A 435 -1.05 -5.51 17.70
C SER A 435 -0.90 -4.32 16.73
N LYS A 436 -1.83 -3.34 16.83
CA LYS A 436 -1.80 -1.92 16.38
C LYS A 436 -1.42 -1.57 14.92
N GLU A 437 -0.65 -2.38 14.21
CA GLU A 437 -0.14 -2.14 12.84
C GLU A 437 -1.18 -2.48 11.74
N ASP A 438 -2.22 -3.22 12.11
CA ASP A 438 -3.20 -3.78 11.18
C ASP A 438 -4.44 -2.91 10.95
N SER A 439 -4.64 -1.86 11.76
CA SER A 439 -5.76 -0.95 11.58
C SER A 439 -5.54 -0.07 10.33
N PRO A 440 -6.46 -0.06 9.36
CA PRO A 440 -6.36 0.81 8.18
C PRO A 440 -6.45 2.30 8.51
N LEU A 441 -6.84 2.60 9.76
CA LEU A 441 -7.19 3.92 10.27
C LEU A 441 -6.56 4.20 11.63
N THR A 442 -5.53 3.45 12.06
CA THR A 442 -4.71 3.97 13.16
C THR A 442 -4.07 5.24 12.66
N ARG A 443 -4.59 6.36 13.19
CA ARG A 443 -3.80 7.54 13.53
C ARG A 443 -2.41 6.99 13.83
N ALA A 444 -1.41 7.44 13.09
CA ALA A 444 -0.04 7.27 13.54
C ALA A 444 0.03 8.05 14.86
N GLU A 445 -0.45 7.46 15.95
CA GLU A 445 0.08 7.77 17.25
C GLU A 445 1.57 7.50 17.09
N PRO A 446 2.40 8.50 17.37
CA PRO A 446 3.80 8.44 17.04
C PRO A 446 4.36 7.13 17.58
N ALA A 447 4.90 6.31 16.67
CA ALA A 447 5.94 5.38 17.06
C ALA A 447 7.00 6.28 17.68
N GLN A 448 7.09 6.25 19.01
CA GLN A 448 8.16 6.92 19.73
C GLN A 448 9.45 6.36 19.16
N SER A 449 10.09 7.14 18.31
CA SER A 449 11.36 6.80 17.71
C SER A 449 12.38 6.82 18.84
N GLY A 450 12.63 5.65 19.42
CA GLY A 450 13.78 5.39 20.29
C GLY A 450 15.06 5.47 19.47
N LEU A 451 15.47 6.68 19.13
CA LEU A 451 16.82 7.01 18.68
C LEU A 451 17.20 8.35 19.31
N GLY A 452 17.48 8.28 20.61
CA GLY A 452 18.19 9.30 21.38
C GLY A 452 19.43 8.64 21.99
N ALA A 453 20.59 9.27 21.79
CA ALA A 453 21.90 8.75 22.11
C ALA A 453 22.16 8.57 23.62
N GLY A 454 23.00 7.58 23.94
CA GLY A 454 23.90 7.50 25.09
C GLY A 454 23.46 8.13 26.42
N GLY A 455 22.98 7.28 27.33
CA GLY A 455 22.81 7.59 28.75
C GLY A 455 22.15 6.39 29.42
N ALA A 456 22.98 5.51 29.99
CA ALA A 456 22.51 4.43 30.84
C ALA A 456 21.95 5.04 32.13
N ASP A 457 20.64 4.91 32.33
CA ASP A 457 20.04 4.80 33.65
C ASP A 457 18.79 3.91 33.50
N ASP A 458 18.81 2.79 34.22
CA ASP A 458 17.79 1.77 34.26
C ASP A 458 16.45 2.32 34.77
N VAL A 459 15.52 2.60 33.86
CA VAL A 459 14.09 2.70 34.20
C VAL A 459 13.43 1.40 33.77
N PRO A 460 12.90 0.58 34.69
CA PRO A 460 12.32 -0.71 34.33
C PRO A 460 11.13 -0.53 33.39
N SER A 461 11.15 -1.33 32.31
CA SER A 461 10.17 -1.45 31.21
C SER A 461 8.70 -1.69 31.64
N SER A 462 8.36 -1.67 32.93
CA SER A 462 7.03 -1.96 33.46
C SER A 462 6.14 -0.72 33.69
N ALA A 463 6.63 0.48 33.41
CA ALA A 463 5.91 1.75 33.63
C ALA A 463 5.04 2.22 32.44
N ARG A 464 4.93 1.43 31.36
CA ARG A 464 4.07 1.77 30.20
C ARG A 464 2.99 0.72 30.00
N VAL A 465 1.85 0.87 30.69
CA VAL A 465 0.64 0.11 30.32
C VAL A 465 -0.06 0.83 29.15
N LYS A 466 0.61 0.89 28.00
CA LYS A 466 -0.02 1.16 26.69
C LYS A 466 -0.20 -0.17 25.96
N GLY A 467 -0.99 -1.07 26.55
CA GLY A 467 -1.30 -2.40 26.03
C GLY A 467 -2.78 -2.74 26.17
N GLU A 468 -3.25 -3.69 25.35
CA GLU A 468 -4.57 -4.30 25.51
C GLU A 468 -4.57 -5.11 26.82
N GLN A 469 -5.16 -4.55 27.88
CA GLN A 469 -5.40 -5.29 29.12
C GLN A 469 -6.81 -5.88 29.12
N ILE A 470 -6.97 -7.03 29.75
CA ILE A 470 -8.27 -7.58 30.10
C ILE A 470 -8.52 -7.16 31.54
N LEU A 471 -9.58 -6.38 31.78
CA LEU A 471 -9.95 -5.99 33.13
C LEU A 471 -10.66 -7.16 33.83
N PRO A 472 -10.43 -7.36 35.15
CA PRO A 472 -11.25 -8.27 35.93
C PRO A 472 -12.72 -7.81 35.94
N ALA A 473 -13.63 -8.68 36.36
CA ALA A 473 -15.02 -8.28 36.60
C ALA A 473 -15.07 -7.29 37.78
N LEU A 474 -15.54 -6.08 37.51
CA LEU A 474 -15.67 -4.97 38.45
C LEU A 474 -17.14 -4.58 38.60
N ALA A 475 -17.56 -4.25 39.82
CA ALA A 475 -18.89 -3.73 40.11
C ALA A 475 -18.81 -2.33 40.74
N ALA A 476 -19.80 -1.47 40.46
CA ALA A 476 -19.89 -0.16 41.12
C ALA A 476 -20.00 -0.33 42.65
N GLY A 477 -19.29 0.51 43.39
CA GLY A 477 -19.15 0.44 44.84
C GLY A 477 -18.05 -0.51 45.34
N GLU A 478 -17.45 -1.32 44.46
CA GLU A 478 -16.40 -2.27 44.85
C GLU A 478 -15.10 -1.56 45.27
N THR A 479 -14.58 -1.90 46.45
CA THR A 479 -13.30 -1.39 46.95
C THR A 479 -12.13 -2.15 46.33
N LEU A 480 -11.07 -1.43 45.97
CA LEU A 480 -9.86 -1.95 45.34
C LEU A 480 -8.65 -1.73 46.24
N LEU A 481 -7.73 -2.68 46.18
CA LEU A 481 -6.41 -2.58 46.81
C LEU A 481 -5.49 -1.76 45.91
N LEU A 482 -4.96 -0.66 46.44
CA LEU A 482 -3.86 0.05 45.82
C LEU A 482 -2.57 -0.75 46.01
N ARG A 483 -1.94 -1.15 44.90
CA ARG A 483 -0.64 -1.84 44.90
C ARG A 483 0.50 -0.86 44.71
N ASP A 484 0.32 0.10 43.80
CA ASP A 484 1.34 1.10 43.48
C ASP A 484 0.73 2.36 42.84
N LEU A 485 1.38 3.50 43.02
CA LEU A 485 1.11 4.76 42.32
C LEU A 485 2.36 5.21 41.59
N LEU A 486 2.29 5.18 40.27
CA LEU A 486 3.41 5.41 39.37
C LEU A 486 3.27 6.78 38.70
N PRO A 487 3.87 7.86 39.24
CA PRO A 487 4.04 9.10 38.51
C PRO A 487 5.07 8.88 37.40
N THR A 488 4.72 9.27 36.17
CA THR A 488 5.61 9.19 35.01
C THR A 488 5.74 10.58 34.40
N GLN A 489 6.98 11.03 34.27
CA GLN A 489 7.29 12.26 33.56
C GLN A 489 7.21 12.03 32.05
N HIS A 490 6.64 13.00 31.36
CA HIS A 490 6.59 13.05 29.91
C HIS A 490 6.93 14.45 29.42
N PHE A 491 7.23 14.50 28.13
CA PHE A 491 7.32 15.74 27.39
C PHE A 491 6.40 15.64 26.18
N THR A 492 5.75 16.74 25.83
CA THR A 492 5.04 16.82 24.55
C THR A 492 6.05 16.57 23.43
N GLU A 493 5.68 15.77 22.42
CA GLU A 493 6.55 15.45 21.29
C GLU A 493 6.22 16.35 20.09
N PRO A 494 7.23 16.72 19.27
CA PRO A 494 6.98 17.43 18.02
C PRO A 494 6.19 16.54 17.05
N PRO A 495 5.55 17.11 16.00
CA PRO A 495 4.92 16.30 14.97
C PRO A 495 5.93 15.31 14.34
N PRO A 496 5.56 14.04 14.12
CA PRO A 496 6.51 13.04 13.65
C PRO A 496 7.00 13.35 12.22
N ARG A 497 8.25 13.00 11.92
CA ARG A 497 8.76 13.06 10.55
C ARG A 497 7.97 12.12 9.63
N TYR A 498 7.94 12.45 8.34
CA TYR A 498 7.35 11.57 7.34
C TYR A 498 8.18 10.29 7.18
N THR A 499 7.50 9.15 7.18
CA THR A 499 8.01 7.89 6.63
C THR A 499 7.59 7.80 5.17
N GLU A 500 8.12 6.84 4.41
CA GLU A 500 7.61 6.61 3.05
C GLU A 500 6.11 6.29 3.05
N ALA A 501 5.62 5.51 4.03
CA ALA A 501 4.20 5.25 4.18
C ALA A 501 3.39 6.54 4.43
N SER A 502 3.79 7.38 5.38
CA SER A 502 3.03 8.58 5.70
C SER A 502 3.17 9.71 4.67
N LEU A 503 4.18 9.67 3.80
CA LEU A 503 4.31 10.58 2.65
C LEU A 503 3.50 10.12 1.43
N VAL A 504 3.32 8.81 1.25
CA VAL A 504 2.45 8.22 0.20
C VAL A 504 0.96 8.40 0.52
N ARG A 505 0.62 8.41 1.81
CA ARG A 505 -0.73 8.70 2.31
C ARG A 505 -1.05 10.17 2.20
#